data_AF-A0A1E8PTW6-F1
#
_entry.id   AF-A0A1E8PTW6-F1
#
_cell.length_a   1.000
_cell.length_b   1.000
_cell.length_c   1.000
_cell.angle_alpha   90.00
_cell.angle_beta   90.00
_cell.angle_gamma   90.00
#
_symmetry.space_group_name_H-M   'P 1'
#
loop_
_entity.id
_entity.type
_entity.pdbx_description
1 polymer ?
#
loop_
_entity_poly.entity_id
_entity_poly.type
_entity_poly.pdbx_seq_one_letter_code
_entity_poly.pdbx_strand_id
1 'polypeptide(L)'
;MATIDTSSATVTDLMATMNPKKTTAAKGSVEEETNKFLTLLVTQLKNQDPMNPLDNAQLTSQLAQLSTVTGVNKLNTTLETLKTSYQQAESMQAANIIGHGVLTAGKNITLSKSAALLGVELATPADSVKVLIYNGAGKQVHSIDLGPQDAGTLPLGWNGATADLDKDGKPIVLADGAYTFSVEATRGGSKLTDAAALMFGSVASVSTGAAGVKLNVPGVGSITMADVKQIL
;
A
#
# COMPACT_ATOMS: atom_id res chain seq x y z
N MET A 1 -36.97 -12.15 -29.64
CA MET A 1 -35.84 -12.60 -28.81
C MET A 1 -34.69 -11.65 -29.09
N ALA A 2 -34.44 -10.68 -28.22
CA ALA A 2 -33.37 -9.71 -28.37
C ALA A 2 -32.57 -9.73 -27.07
N THR A 3 -31.43 -10.40 -27.08
CA THR A 3 -30.51 -10.39 -25.95
C THR A 3 -29.41 -9.39 -26.26
N ILE A 4 -29.41 -8.33 -25.46
CA ILE A 4 -28.46 -7.22 -25.46
C ILE A 4 -27.13 -7.74 -24.92
N ASP A 5 -26.12 -7.76 -25.78
CA ASP A 5 -24.71 -7.88 -25.42
C ASP A 5 -24.18 -6.44 -25.25
N THR A 6 -23.75 -6.04 -24.05
CA THR A 6 -22.97 -4.82 -23.78
C THR A 6 -22.76 -4.64 -22.27
N SER A 7 -21.54 -4.80 -21.75
CA SER A 7 -21.11 -4.15 -20.48
C SER A 7 -19.60 -4.08 -20.23
N SER A 8 -18.74 -4.76 -21.00
CA SER A 8 -17.28 -4.67 -20.79
C SER A 8 -16.56 -3.71 -21.74
N ALA A 9 -17.17 -3.33 -22.87
CA ALA A 9 -16.59 -2.41 -23.85
C ALA A 9 -16.77 -0.93 -23.47
N THR A 10 -17.78 -0.60 -22.66
CA THR A 10 -18.17 0.80 -22.37
C THR A 10 -17.30 1.47 -21.31
N VAL A 11 -16.75 0.70 -20.35
CA VAL A 11 -15.95 1.27 -19.25
C VAL A 11 -14.54 1.66 -19.72
N THR A 12 -13.94 0.85 -20.58
CA THR A 12 -12.60 1.10 -21.13
C THR A 12 -12.59 2.29 -22.08
N ASP A 13 -13.64 2.43 -22.90
CA ASP A 13 -13.80 3.52 -23.88
C ASP A 13 -14.13 4.86 -23.20
N LEU A 14 -14.89 4.80 -22.09
CA LEU A 14 -15.15 5.96 -21.24
C LEU A 14 -13.89 6.42 -20.47
N MET A 15 -13.05 5.48 -20.00
CA MET A 15 -11.77 5.83 -19.36
C MET A 15 -10.75 6.43 -20.33
N ALA A 16 -10.75 5.99 -21.60
CA ALA A 16 -9.89 6.56 -22.63
C ALA A 16 -10.29 7.99 -23.01
N THR A 17 -11.59 8.29 -23.03
CA THR A 17 -12.14 9.62 -23.36
C THR A 17 -12.06 10.62 -22.20
N MET A 18 -12.00 10.16 -20.95
CA MET A 18 -11.90 10.99 -19.74
C MET A 18 -10.47 11.28 -19.26
N ASN A 19 -9.44 10.92 -20.03
CA ASN A 19 -8.05 11.25 -19.71
C ASN A 19 -7.56 12.43 -20.57
N PRO A 20 -7.98 13.69 -20.30
CA PRO A 20 -7.45 14.84 -21.01
C PRO A 20 -5.97 15.01 -20.66
N LYS A 21 -5.12 14.91 -21.67
CA LYS A 21 -3.71 15.30 -21.63
C LYS A 21 -3.61 16.72 -21.09
N LYS A 22 -3.13 16.86 -19.85
CA LYS A 22 -3.06 18.11 -19.10
C LYS A 22 -2.19 19.12 -19.86
N THR A 23 -2.81 20.23 -20.27
CA THR A 23 -2.15 21.43 -20.79
C THR A 23 -1.29 22.08 -19.71
N THR A 24 -0.10 22.50 -20.12
CA THR A 24 0.97 23.08 -19.30
C THR A 24 0.48 24.30 -18.51
N ALA A 25 0.54 24.24 -17.18
CA ALA A 25 0.30 25.39 -16.33
C ALA A 25 1.51 26.33 -16.35
N ALA A 26 1.27 27.60 -16.66
CA ALA A 26 2.26 28.68 -16.60
C ALA A 26 2.80 28.82 -15.17
N LYS A 27 4.10 28.62 -14.98
CA LYS A 27 4.83 29.01 -13.78
C LYS A 27 5.52 30.34 -14.06
N GLY A 28 5.02 31.44 -13.47
CA GLY A 28 5.84 32.65 -13.29
C GLY A 28 7.02 32.25 -12.40
N SER A 29 8.21 32.19 -12.98
CA SER A 29 9.34 31.55 -12.34
C SER A 29 10.30 32.60 -11.78
N VAL A 30 10.97 32.26 -10.68
CA VAL A 30 12.03 33.07 -10.05
C VAL A 30 13.12 33.46 -11.08
N GLU A 31 13.27 32.70 -12.18
CA GLU A 31 14.12 33.08 -13.30
C GLU A 31 13.65 34.34 -14.05
N GLU A 32 12.34 34.61 -14.16
CA GLU A 32 11.82 35.85 -14.76
C GLU A 32 12.08 37.07 -13.88
N GLU A 33 11.94 36.94 -12.56
CA GLU A 33 12.27 38.01 -11.60
C GLU A 33 13.77 38.26 -11.54
N THR A 34 14.58 37.21 -11.60
CA THR A 34 16.05 37.30 -11.72
C THR A 34 16.46 37.98 -13.02
N ASN A 35 15.83 37.65 -14.15
CA ASN A 35 16.11 38.29 -15.44
C ASN A 35 15.69 39.77 -15.46
N LYS A 36 14.55 40.12 -14.87
CA LYS A 36 14.12 41.52 -14.72
C LYS A 36 15.08 42.30 -13.82
N PHE A 37 15.55 41.69 -12.74
CA PHE A 37 16.55 42.29 -11.86
C PHE A 37 17.89 42.49 -12.57
N LEU A 38 18.41 41.48 -13.27
CA LEU A 38 19.65 41.59 -14.06
C LEU A 38 19.53 42.63 -15.18
N THR A 39 18.35 42.77 -15.79
CA THR A 39 18.10 43.81 -16.80
C THR A 39 18.12 45.22 -16.20
N LEU A 40 17.51 45.41 -15.03
CA LEU A 40 17.57 46.67 -14.31
C LEU A 40 19.00 47.00 -13.83
N LEU A 41 19.76 45.97 -13.45
CA LEU A 41 21.16 46.08 -13.03
C LEU A 41 22.07 46.53 -14.18
N VAL A 42 21.95 45.89 -15.35
CA VAL A 42 22.71 46.28 -16.57
C VAL A 42 22.34 47.69 -17.00
N THR A 43 21.08 48.07 -16.86
CA THR A 43 20.60 49.42 -17.19
C THR A 43 21.18 50.48 -16.24
N GLN A 44 21.33 50.18 -14.94
CA GLN A 44 21.95 51.08 -13.97
C GLN A 44 23.47 51.19 -14.17
N LEU A 45 24.17 50.08 -14.42
CA LEU A 45 25.62 50.08 -14.74
C LEU A 45 25.96 50.90 -15.99
N LYS A 46 25.07 50.91 -16.99
CA LYS A 46 25.24 51.72 -18.21
C LYS A 46 25.12 53.24 -17.97
N ASN A 47 24.53 53.65 -16.84
CA ASN A 47 24.21 55.03 -16.49
C ASN A 47 24.90 55.52 -15.19
N GLN A 48 25.91 54.80 -14.69
CA GLN A 48 26.66 55.20 -13.48
C GLN A 48 27.80 56.16 -13.81
N ASP A 49 28.02 57.14 -12.93
CA ASP A 49 29.19 58.02 -12.94
C ASP A 49 30.40 57.29 -12.31
N PRO A 50 31.55 57.17 -13.00
CA PRO A 50 32.70 56.35 -12.59
C PRO A 50 33.36 56.72 -11.25
N MET A 51 32.98 57.83 -10.62
CA MET A 51 33.61 58.34 -9.40
C MET A 51 32.99 57.85 -8.06
N ASN A 52 31.90 57.07 -8.07
CA ASN A 52 31.34 56.49 -6.84
C ASN A 52 30.73 55.09 -7.08
N PRO A 53 31.54 54.02 -7.07
CA PRO A 53 31.02 52.67 -7.17
C PRO A 53 30.24 52.32 -5.89
N LEU A 54 28.94 52.10 -6.02
CA LEU A 54 28.14 51.49 -4.94
C LEU A 54 28.72 50.10 -4.60
N ASP A 55 28.67 49.76 -3.32
CA ASP A 55 29.32 48.59 -2.73
C ASP A 55 28.83 47.27 -3.37
N ASN A 56 29.64 46.75 -4.29
CA ASN A 56 29.41 45.49 -5.01
C ASN A 56 29.26 44.28 -4.06
N ALA A 57 29.69 44.38 -2.80
CA ALA A 57 29.58 43.29 -1.82
C ALA A 57 28.13 43.03 -1.40
N GLN A 58 27.33 44.09 -1.19
CA GLN A 58 25.92 43.96 -0.79
C GLN A 58 25.07 43.34 -1.90
N LEU A 59 25.34 43.71 -3.15
CA LEU A 59 24.70 43.12 -4.34
C LEU A 59 25.06 41.65 -4.54
N THR A 60 26.35 41.31 -4.39
CA THR A 60 26.83 39.93 -4.48
C THR A 60 26.20 39.06 -3.38
N SER A 61 26.03 39.62 -2.18
CA SER A 61 25.29 38.98 -1.09
C SER A 61 23.82 38.76 -1.43
N GLN A 62 23.13 39.74 -2.03
CA GLN A 62 21.73 39.61 -2.44
C GLN A 62 21.53 38.56 -3.55
N LEU A 63 22.46 38.50 -4.52
CA LEU A 63 22.48 37.48 -5.58
C LEU A 63 22.78 36.08 -5.04
N ALA A 64 23.70 35.96 -4.06
CA ALA A 64 23.98 34.69 -3.40
C ALA A 64 22.77 34.19 -2.59
N GLN A 65 22.05 35.08 -1.91
CA GLN A 65 20.81 34.76 -1.21
C GLN A 65 19.73 34.30 -2.21
N LEU A 66 19.53 35.02 -3.31
CA LEU A 66 18.57 34.64 -4.36
C LEU A 66 18.94 33.29 -5.00
N SER A 67 20.22 33.06 -5.28
CA SER A 67 20.71 31.78 -5.84
C SER A 67 20.48 30.61 -4.87
N THR A 68 20.63 30.85 -3.56
CA THR A 68 20.35 29.85 -2.53
C THR A 68 18.85 29.53 -2.48
N VAL A 69 17.99 30.54 -2.51
CA VAL A 69 16.52 30.36 -2.54
C VAL A 69 16.08 29.62 -3.80
N THR A 70 16.61 29.99 -4.97
CA THR A 70 16.37 29.29 -6.24
C THR A 70 16.87 27.85 -6.18
N GLY A 71 18.03 27.62 -5.58
CA GLY A 71 18.58 26.28 -5.34
C GLY A 71 17.67 25.42 -4.48
N VAL A 72 17.15 25.96 -3.38
CA VAL A 72 16.18 25.27 -2.49
C VAL A 72 14.87 25.00 -3.21
N ASN A 73 14.34 25.95 -3.98
CA ASN A 73 13.12 25.75 -4.77
C ASN A 73 13.30 24.66 -5.83
N LYS A 74 14.46 24.61 -6.50
CA LYS A 74 14.81 23.55 -7.44
C LYS A 74 14.93 22.20 -6.75
N LEU A 75 15.50 22.16 -5.54
CA LEU A 75 15.58 20.95 -4.73
C LEU A 75 14.18 20.46 -4.36
N ASN A 76 13.29 21.32 -3.89
CA ASN A 76 11.90 20.97 -3.59
C ASN A 76 11.17 20.41 -4.83
N THR A 77 11.31 21.07 -5.98
CA THR A 77 10.74 20.58 -7.26
C THR A 77 11.28 19.20 -7.65
N THR A 78 12.58 18.96 -7.41
CA THR A 78 13.22 17.67 -7.68
C THR A 78 12.69 16.59 -6.74
N LEU A 79 12.51 16.90 -5.46
CA LEU A 79 11.92 15.99 -4.47
C LEU A 79 10.46 15.66 -4.77
N GLU A 80 9.66 16.64 -5.20
CA GLU A 80 8.29 16.39 -5.65
C GLU A 80 8.26 15.46 -6.86
N THR A 81 9.14 15.69 -7.84
CA THR A 81 9.26 14.85 -9.03
C THR A 81 9.67 13.42 -8.65
N LEU A 82 10.66 13.26 -7.77
CA LEU A 82 11.10 11.97 -7.26
C LEU A 82 9.97 11.23 -6.55
N LYS A 83 9.20 11.93 -5.71
CA LYS A 83 8.02 11.37 -5.03
C LYS A 83 6.99 10.86 -6.05
N THR A 84 6.71 11.63 -7.11
CA THR A 84 5.79 11.19 -8.18
C THR A 84 6.32 9.96 -8.90
N SER A 85 7.60 9.93 -9.27
CA SER A 85 8.22 8.76 -9.91
C SER A 85 8.16 7.52 -9.01
N TYR A 86 8.40 7.68 -7.71
CA TYR A 86 8.30 6.60 -6.73
C TYR A 86 6.86 6.06 -6.62
N GLN A 87 5.86 6.95 -6.53
CA GLN A 87 4.45 6.55 -6.50
C GLN A 87 4.03 5.80 -7.78
N GLN A 88 4.55 6.18 -8.94
CA GLN A 88 4.31 5.47 -10.19
C GLN A 88 4.92 4.06 -10.18
N ALA A 89 6.16 3.92 -9.68
CA ALA A 89 6.81 2.61 -9.55
C ALA A 89 6.05 1.70 -8.57
N GLU A 90 5.65 2.23 -7.41
CA GLU A 90 4.82 1.50 -6.43
C GLU A 90 3.47 1.10 -7.03
N SER A 91 2.86 1.97 -7.84
CA SER A 91 1.60 1.66 -8.53
C SER A 91 1.74 0.50 -9.52
N MET A 92 2.87 0.43 -10.24
CA MET A 92 3.16 -0.69 -11.15
C MET A 92 3.37 -2.01 -10.38
N GLN A 93 4.09 -1.97 -9.25
CA GLN A 93 4.26 -3.13 -8.40
C GLN A 93 2.93 -3.61 -7.81
N ALA A 94 2.11 -2.67 -7.32
CA ALA A 94 0.77 -2.96 -6.83
C ALA A 94 -0.13 -3.55 -7.92
N ALA A 95 -0.04 -3.03 -9.15
CA ALA A 95 -0.82 -3.53 -10.28
C ALA A 95 -0.50 -5.00 -10.60
N ASN A 96 0.77 -5.42 -10.45
CA ASN A 96 1.17 -6.82 -10.64
C ASN A 96 0.59 -7.78 -9.60
N ILE A 97 0.10 -7.28 -8.46
CA ILE A 97 -0.48 -8.11 -7.39
C ILE A 97 -2.00 -8.18 -7.54
N ILE A 98 -2.62 -7.43 -8.46
CA ILE A 98 -4.05 -7.57 -8.75
C ILE A 98 -4.33 -9.01 -9.19
N GLY A 99 -5.34 -9.63 -8.58
CA GLY A 99 -5.71 -11.03 -8.78
C GLY A 99 -4.93 -12.02 -7.90
N HIS A 100 -3.82 -11.62 -7.29
CA HIS A 100 -3.08 -12.45 -6.35
C HIS A 100 -3.74 -12.49 -4.97
N GLY A 101 -3.41 -13.54 -4.22
CA GLY A 101 -3.78 -13.67 -2.81
C GLY A 101 -2.76 -12.97 -1.93
N VAL A 102 -3.22 -12.34 -0.86
CA VAL A 102 -2.36 -11.70 0.14
C VAL A 102 -2.75 -12.11 1.55
N LEU A 103 -1.76 -12.23 2.42
CA LEU A 103 -1.94 -12.37 3.87
C LEU A 103 -1.70 -11.03 4.54
N THR A 104 -2.63 -10.64 5.41
CA THR A 104 -2.64 -9.36 6.12
C THR A 104 -3.07 -9.56 7.56
N ALA A 105 -2.71 -8.65 8.46
CA ALA A 105 -3.10 -8.76 9.87
C ALA A 105 -4.62 -8.81 10.01
N GLY A 106 -5.13 -9.87 10.64
CA GLY A 106 -6.57 -10.05 10.83
C GLY A 106 -6.95 -11.47 11.20
N LYS A 107 -8.16 -11.61 11.74
CA LYS A 107 -8.67 -12.87 12.30
C LYS A 107 -9.87 -13.45 11.55
N ASN A 108 -10.27 -12.82 10.46
CA ASN A 108 -11.45 -13.24 9.71
C ASN A 108 -11.06 -14.35 8.73
N ILE A 109 -11.97 -15.29 8.56
CA ILE A 109 -11.86 -16.39 7.60
C ILE A 109 -13.14 -16.39 6.77
N THR A 110 -12.98 -16.45 5.46
CA THR A 110 -14.09 -16.71 4.55
C THR A 110 -13.96 -18.15 4.07
N LEU A 111 -14.84 -19.02 4.54
CA LEU A 111 -14.94 -20.40 4.06
C LEU A 111 -15.82 -20.42 2.80
N SER A 112 -15.29 -20.96 1.71
CA SER A 112 -15.99 -21.09 0.44
C SER A 112 -15.65 -22.42 -0.21
N LYS A 113 -16.65 -23.17 -0.67
CA LYS A 113 -16.49 -24.50 -1.26
C LYS A 113 -15.65 -25.43 -0.37
N SER A 114 -15.87 -25.37 0.94
CA SER A 114 -15.11 -26.15 1.92
C SER A 114 -13.60 -25.91 1.88
N ALA A 115 -13.16 -24.71 1.53
CA ALA A 115 -11.77 -24.30 1.58
C ALA A 115 -11.62 -22.86 2.07
N ALA A 116 -10.61 -22.62 2.87
CA ALA A 116 -10.20 -21.30 3.33
C ALA A 116 -8.67 -21.25 3.46
N LEU A 117 -8.12 -20.07 3.23
CA LEU A 117 -6.72 -19.76 3.49
C LEU A 117 -6.63 -18.78 4.66
N LEU A 118 -5.60 -18.96 5.46
CA LEU A 118 -5.24 -18.11 6.60
C LEU A 118 -3.73 -18.17 6.80
N GLY A 119 -3.20 -17.44 7.75
CA GLY A 119 -1.79 -17.53 8.10
C GLY A 119 -1.51 -17.16 9.53
N VAL A 120 -0.28 -17.46 9.93
CA VAL A 120 0.28 -17.11 11.22
C VAL A 120 1.59 -16.37 10.99
N GLU A 121 1.85 -15.31 11.74
CA GLU A 121 3.14 -14.65 11.79
C GLU A 121 3.73 -14.82 13.20
N LEU A 122 4.99 -15.22 13.26
CA LEU A 122 5.77 -15.35 14.50
C LEU A 122 7.02 -14.49 14.39
N ALA A 123 7.19 -13.50 15.27
CA ALA A 123 8.42 -12.71 15.29
C ALA A 123 9.61 -13.51 15.86
N THR A 124 9.33 -14.50 16.72
CA THR A 124 10.31 -15.43 17.27
C THR A 124 9.84 -16.88 17.13
N PRO A 125 10.72 -17.89 17.05
CA PRO A 125 10.27 -19.29 16.99
C PRO A 125 9.35 -19.68 18.18
N ALA A 126 8.61 -20.78 18.06
CA ALA A 126 7.71 -21.27 19.10
C ALA A 126 7.85 -22.79 19.25
N ASP A 127 7.71 -23.29 20.48
CA ASP A 127 7.77 -24.74 20.77
C ASP A 127 6.43 -25.42 20.48
N SER A 128 5.33 -24.65 20.55
CA SER A 128 4.00 -25.12 20.19
C SER A 128 3.18 -23.96 19.65
N VAL A 129 2.53 -24.18 18.50
CA VAL A 129 1.61 -23.25 17.85
C VAL A 129 0.30 -23.96 17.57
N LYS A 130 -0.80 -23.39 18.05
CA LYS A 130 -2.15 -23.87 17.83
C LYS A 130 -3.02 -22.78 17.24
N VAL A 131 -3.74 -23.13 16.17
CA VAL A 131 -4.76 -22.27 15.56
C VAL A 131 -6.12 -22.77 16.02
N LEU A 132 -6.93 -21.87 16.58
CA LEU A 132 -8.28 -22.16 17.07
C LEU A 132 -9.28 -21.44 16.18
N ILE A 133 -10.23 -22.17 15.59
CA ILE A 133 -11.23 -21.63 14.65
C ILE A 133 -12.60 -21.60 15.34
N TYR A 134 -13.30 -20.48 15.19
CA TYR A 134 -14.59 -20.19 15.80
C TYR A 134 -15.64 -19.83 14.75
N ASN A 135 -16.89 -20.23 15.00
CA ASN A 135 -18.04 -19.79 14.20
C ASN A 135 -18.55 -18.40 14.62
N GLY A 136 -19.56 -17.88 13.91
CA GLY A 136 -20.17 -16.58 14.22
C GLY A 136 -20.82 -16.47 15.60
N ALA A 137 -21.07 -17.59 16.30
CA ALA A 137 -21.55 -17.60 17.68
C ALA A 137 -20.42 -17.61 18.72
N GLY A 138 -19.15 -17.58 18.29
CA GLY A 138 -17.97 -17.65 19.16
C GLY A 138 -17.67 -19.05 19.68
N LYS A 139 -18.36 -20.09 19.20
CA LYS A 139 -18.06 -21.48 19.57
C LYS A 139 -16.86 -21.97 18.75
N GLN A 140 -15.87 -22.57 19.43
CA GLN A 140 -14.77 -23.26 18.76
C GLN A 140 -15.30 -24.45 17.96
N VAL A 141 -14.98 -24.49 16.67
CA VAL A 141 -15.42 -25.54 15.73
C VAL A 141 -14.28 -26.42 15.24
N HIS A 142 -13.05 -25.91 15.28
CA HIS A 142 -11.87 -26.65 14.85
C HIS A 142 -10.61 -26.15 15.55
N SER A 143 -9.58 -27.00 15.59
CA SER A 143 -8.24 -26.63 16.05
C SER A 143 -7.19 -27.31 15.18
N ILE A 144 -6.20 -26.55 14.75
CA ILE A 144 -5.05 -27.03 13.99
C ILE A 144 -3.84 -26.93 14.91
N ASP A 145 -3.19 -28.06 15.18
CA ASP A 145 -1.94 -28.12 15.94
C ASP A 145 -0.77 -28.17 14.96
N LEU A 146 0.07 -27.14 14.99
CA LEU A 146 1.23 -27.01 14.10
C LEU A 146 2.53 -27.44 14.80
N GLY A 147 2.49 -27.74 16.10
CA GLY A 147 3.68 -28.08 16.87
C GLY A 147 4.73 -26.95 16.89
N PRO A 148 6.02 -27.28 16.98
CA PRO A 148 7.10 -26.31 16.92
C PRO A 148 7.20 -25.63 15.55
N GLN A 149 7.44 -24.33 15.54
CA GLN A 149 7.57 -23.52 14.32
C GLN A 149 8.70 -22.50 14.46
N ASP A 150 9.40 -22.21 13.37
CA ASP A 150 10.37 -21.12 13.31
C ASP A 150 9.70 -19.74 13.25
N ALA A 151 10.49 -18.67 13.45
CA ALA A 151 10.00 -17.32 13.16
C ALA A 151 9.71 -17.16 11.67
N GLY A 152 8.68 -16.39 11.36
CA GLY A 152 8.29 -16.06 9.99
C GLY A 152 6.78 -16.10 9.78
N THR A 153 6.40 -16.02 8.50
CA THR A 153 5.01 -16.12 8.05
C THR A 153 4.73 -17.54 7.56
N LEU A 154 3.67 -18.14 8.07
CA LEU A 154 3.22 -19.49 7.74
C LEU A 154 1.82 -19.43 7.12
N PRO A 155 1.67 -19.63 5.80
CA PRO A 155 0.36 -19.80 5.17
C PRO A 155 -0.23 -21.17 5.53
N LEU A 156 -1.54 -21.20 5.76
CA LEU A 156 -2.28 -22.38 6.20
C LEU A 156 -3.60 -22.51 5.42
N GLY A 157 -3.99 -23.75 5.14
CA GLY A 157 -5.28 -24.08 4.57
C GLY A 157 -6.19 -24.74 5.61
N TRP A 158 -7.48 -24.40 5.58
CA TRP A 158 -8.52 -25.08 6.33
C TRP A 158 -9.62 -25.56 5.37
N ASN A 159 -10.01 -26.82 5.48
CA ASN A 159 -10.98 -27.47 4.61
C ASN A 159 -12.43 -27.40 5.13
N GLY A 160 -12.71 -26.57 6.13
CA GLY A 160 -14.05 -26.45 6.72
C GLY A 160 -14.49 -27.64 7.58
N ALA A 161 -13.65 -28.67 7.76
CA ALA A 161 -13.98 -29.80 8.60
C ALA A 161 -13.93 -29.42 10.09
N THR A 162 -14.86 -29.95 10.88
CA THR A 162 -14.81 -29.89 12.34
C THR A 162 -13.99 -31.04 12.91
N ALA A 163 -13.76 -31.01 14.22
CA ALA A 163 -13.22 -32.16 14.94
C ALA A 163 -14.25 -33.30 15.15
N ASP A 164 -15.54 -33.00 14.97
CA ASP A 164 -16.64 -33.94 15.17
C ASP A 164 -16.86 -34.80 13.92
N LEU A 165 -17.22 -36.06 14.13
CA LEU A 165 -17.55 -36.99 13.06
C LEU A 165 -19.07 -37.13 12.90
N ASP A 166 -19.52 -37.34 11.67
CA ASP A 166 -20.90 -37.68 11.36
C ASP A 166 -21.23 -39.15 11.74
N LYS A 167 -22.46 -39.57 11.45
CA LYS A 167 -22.94 -40.92 11.75
C LYS A 167 -22.18 -42.03 11.00
N ASP A 168 -21.49 -41.67 9.93
CA ASP A 168 -20.70 -42.56 9.07
C ASP A 168 -19.20 -42.47 9.38
N GLY A 169 -18.81 -41.75 10.44
CA GLY A 169 -17.41 -41.59 10.86
C GLY A 169 -16.61 -40.60 10.00
N LYS A 170 -17.26 -39.77 9.17
CA LYS A 170 -16.59 -38.76 8.35
C LYS A 170 -16.57 -37.41 9.06
N PRO A 171 -15.55 -36.56 8.84
CA PRO A 171 -15.52 -35.22 9.41
C PRO A 171 -16.73 -34.40 8.96
N ILE A 172 -17.42 -33.78 9.91
CA ILE A 172 -18.52 -32.88 9.60
C ILE A 172 -17.94 -31.64 8.91
N VAL A 173 -18.43 -31.34 7.71
CA VAL A 173 -18.03 -30.15 6.95
C VAL A 173 -18.99 -29.01 7.26
N LEU A 174 -18.43 -27.87 7.65
CA LEU A 174 -19.19 -26.67 7.94
C LEU A 174 -19.67 -25.97 6.66
N ALA A 175 -20.77 -25.24 6.79
CA ALA A 175 -21.32 -24.43 5.70
C ALA A 175 -20.39 -23.25 5.37
N ASP A 176 -20.38 -22.87 4.10
CA ASP A 176 -19.70 -21.67 3.62
C ASP A 176 -20.18 -20.43 4.39
N GLY A 177 -19.24 -19.53 4.71
CA GLY A 177 -19.55 -18.35 5.51
C GLY A 177 -18.34 -17.74 6.21
N ALA A 178 -18.65 -16.80 7.11
CA ALA A 178 -17.66 -16.09 7.90
C ALA A 178 -17.34 -16.84 9.19
N TYR A 179 -16.05 -17.04 9.42
CA TYR A 179 -15.47 -17.62 10.63
C TYR A 179 -14.39 -16.69 11.16
N THR A 180 -13.95 -16.96 12.39
CA THR A 180 -12.79 -16.25 12.96
C THR A 180 -11.80 -17.24 13.54
N PHE A 181 -10.56 -16.81 13.77
CA PHE A 181 -9.57 -17.64 14.44
C PHE A 181 -8.67 -16.86 15.37
N SER A 182 -8.01 -17.59 16.26
CA SER A 182 -6.94 -17.07 17.11
C SER A 182 -5.72 -17.98 17.01
N VAL A 183 -4.55 -17.40 17.25
CA VAL A 183 -3.29 -18.12 17.33
C VAL A 183 -2.85 -18.16 18.79
N GLU A 184 -2.51 -19.34 19.27
CA GLU A 184 -1.87 -19.54 20.56
C GLU A 184 -0.50 -20.15 20.32
N ALA A 185 0.55 -19.41 20.68
CA ALA A 185 1.92 -19.91 20.59
C ALA A 185 2.58 -19.87 21.96
N THR A 186 3.46 -20.82 22.24
CA THR A 186 4.22 -20.89 23.49
C THR A 186 5.69 -21.21 23.24
N ARG A 187 6.55 -20.73 24.14
CA ARG A 187 7.97 -21.08 24.20
C ARG A 187 8.41 -21.19 25.65
N GLY A 188 9.13 -22.26 26.00
CA GLY A 188 9.60 -22.51 27.36
C GLY A 188 8.44 -22.54 28.37
N GLY A 189 7.26 -23.00 27.95
CA GLY A 189 6.03 -23.01 28.76
C GLY A 189 5.32 -21.67 28.92
N SER A 190 5.85 -20.57 28.36
CA SER A 190 5.24 -19.23 28.42
C SER A 190 4.50 -18.89 27.12
N LYS A 191 3.36 -18.21 27.22
CA LYS A 191 2.59 -17.74 26.06
C LYS A 191 3.33 -16.61 25.36
N LEU A 192 3.46 -16.72 24.04
CA LEU A 192 4.00 -15.69 23.17
C LEU A 192 2.93 -14.63 22.87
N THR A 193 3.33 -13.36 22.89
CA THR A 193 2.47 -12.21 22.58
C THR A 193 2.72 -11.65 21.18
N ASP A 194 3.77 -12.12 20.52
CA ASP A 194 4.21 -11.74 19.17
C ASP A 194 3.64 -12.65 18.08
N ALA A 195 2.81 -13.63 18.44
CA ALA A 195 2.08 -14.46 17.48
C ALA A 195 0.85 -13.71 16.94
N ALA A 196 0.84 -13.44 15.64
CA ALA A 196 -0.23 -12.70 14.97
C ALA A 196 -1.03 -13.61 14.02
N ALA A 197 -2.35 -13.40 14.02
CA ALA A 197 -3.27 -13.99 13.05
C ALA A 197 -3.23 -13.19 11.74
N LEU A 198 -3.10 -13.90 10.62
CA LEU A 198 -3.16 -13.32 9.28
C LEU A 198 -4.38 -13.82 8.50
N MET A 199 -5.23 -12.91 8.06
CA MET A 199 -6.34 -13.23 7.18
C MET A 199 -5.92 -13.15 5.71
N PHE A 200 -6.51 -14.04 4.91
CA PHE A 200 -6.36 -14.06 3.47
C PHE A 200 -7.36 -13.12 2.79
N GLY A 201 -6.92 -12.46 1.73
CA GLY A 201 -7.80 -11.79 0.77
C GLY A 201 -7.18 -11.76 -0.62
N SER A 202 -8.03 -11.63 -1.64
CA SER A 202 -7.55 -11.44 -3.02
C SER A 202 -7.60 -9.96 -3.39
N VAL A 203 -6.52 -9.45 -3.98
CA VAL A 203 -6.44 -8.06 -4.42
C VAL A 203 -7.34 -7.86 -5.65
N ALA A 204 -8.40 -7.09 -5.50
CA ALA A 204 -9.35 -6.83 -6.58
C ALA A 204 -8.93 -5.65 -7.46
N SER A 205 -8.32 -4.61 -6.88
CA SER A 205 -7.88 -3.44 -7.62
C SER A 205 -6.84 -2.64 -6.84
N VAL A 206 -6.24 -1.67 -7.53
CA VAL A 206 -5.33 -0.69 -6.94
C VAL A 206 -5.93 0.71 -7.10
N SER A 207 -5.86 1.50 -6.04
CA SER A 207 -6.21 2.92 -6.08
C SER A 207 -4.97 3.77 -5.87
N THR A 208 -4.84 4.81 -6.69
CA THR A 208 -3.76 5.79 -6.59
C THR A 208 -4.36 7.15 -6.25
N GLY A 209 -3.72 7.89 -5.34
CA GLY A 209 -4.21 9.21 -4.93
C GLY A 209 -3.21 9.96 -4.06
N ALA A 210 -3.64 11.10 -3.51
CA ALA A 210 -2.80 11.92 -2.63
C ALA A 210 -2.29 11.17 -1.39
N ALA A 211 -3.06 10.18 -0.92
CA ALA A 211 -2.73 9.31 0.20
C ALA A 211 -1.78 8.15 -0.16
N GLY A 212 -1.25 8.10 -1.39
CA GLY A 212 -0.39 7.03 -1.89
C GLY A 212 -1.14 5.92 -2.61
N VAL A 213 -0.44 4.81 -2.84
CA VAL A 213 -0.97 3.61 -3.50
C VAL A 213 -1.66 2.72 -2.45
N LYS A 214 -2.87 2.26 -2.76
CA LYS A 214 -3.62 1.33 -1.91
C LYS A 214 -4.11 0.13 -2.69
N LEU A 215 -4.06 -1.05 -2.07
CA LEU A 215 -4.64 -2.28 -2.55
C LEU A 215 -6.06 -2.40 -2.01
N ASN A 216 -7.03 -2.67 -2.87
CA ASN A 216 -8.41 -2.92 -2.47
C ASN A 216 -8.65 -4.43 -2.41
N VAL A 217 -8.86 -4.93 -1.21
CA VAL A 217 -8.99 -6.36 -0.93
C VAL A 217 -10.38 -6.60 -0.33
N PRO A 218 -11.34 -7.17 -1.09
CA PRO A 218 -12.67 -7.45 -0.58
C PRO A 218 -12.63 -8.29 0.70
N GLY A 219 -13.40 -7.89 1.72
CA GLY A 219 -13.41 -8.52 3.04
C GLY A 219 -12.31 -8.03 4.00
N VAL A 220 -11.23 -7.43 3.48
CA VAL A 220 -10.15 -6.81 4.28
C VAL A 220 -10.28 -5.28 4.30
N GLY A 221 -10.54 -4.66 3.15
CA GLY A 221 -10.61 -3.21 2.96
C GLY A 221 -9.50 -2.68 2.06
N SER A 222 -9.28 -1.36 2.11
CA SER A 222 -8.17 -0.70 1.39
C SER A 222 -6.93 -0.65 2.28
N ILE A 223 -5.87 -1.34 1.88
CA ILE A 223 -4.61 -1.49 2.62
C ILE A 223 -3.43 -0.95 1.82
N THR A 224 -2.29 -0.76 2.46
CA THR A 224 -1.02 -0.41 1.79
C THR A 224 -0.18 -1.66 1.51
N MET A 225 0.88 -1.53 0.70
CA MET A 225 1.83 -2.63 0.50
C MET A 225 2.50 -3.04 1.82
N ALA A 226 2.69 -2.12 2.75
CA ALA A 226 3.32 -2.40 4.06
C ALA A 226 2.45 -3.29 4.97
N ASP A 227 1.14 -3.32 4.75
CA ASP A 227 0.22 -4.16 5.51
C ASP A 227 0.23 -5.63 5.03
N VAL A 228 0.78 -5.88 3.83
CA VAL A 228 0.91 -7.22 3.24
C VAL A 228 2.09 -7.94 3.86
N LYS A 229 1.81 -9.08 4.49
CA LYS A 229 2.83 -9.96 5.11
C LYS A 229 3.39 -10.98 4.14
N GLN A 230 2.57 -11.42 3.18
CA GLN A 230 2.97 -12.36 2.14
C GLN A 230 2.01 -12.26 0.95
N ILE A 231 2.56 -12.43 -0.26
CA ILE A 231 1.81 -12.57 -1.52
C ILE A 231 1.86 -14.05 -1.92
N LEU A 232 0.74 -14.60 -2.38
CA LEU A 232 0.55 -16.00 -2.76
C LEU A 232 0.36 -16.15 -4.28
#